data_AF-A0A955XX08-F1
#
_entry.id   AF-A0A955XX08-F1
#
_cell.length_a   1.000
_cell.length_b   1.000
_cell.length_c   1.000
_cell.angle_alpha   90.00
_cell.angle_beta   90.00
_cell.angle_gamma   90.00
#
_symmetry.space_group_name_H-M   'P 1'
#
loop_
_entity.id
_entity.type
_entity.pdbx_description
1 polymer ?
#
loop_
_entity_poly.entity_id
_entity_poly.type
_entity_poly.pdbx_seq_one_letter_code
_entity_poly.pdbx_strand_id
1 'polypeptide(L)'
;MRRMPDELPTFRLRFPASWFAKAADPARRRLVPISKESALRSAQRITGLEELWSDPAFEERFELTISLLGGLDLNVMGRFMVAESMRWHLTNRLNLIHAQSEYPQVFERQLEAPIVIVGLFRTGTTFLHNV
;
A
#
# COMPACT_ATOMS: atom_id res chain seq x y z
N MET A 1 -17.80 -17.64 20.81
CA MET A 1 -17.02 -17.72 19.56
C MET A 1 -17.99 -17.39 18.41
N ARG A 2 -17.99 -16.15 17.89
CA ARG A 2 -18.96 -15.71 16.86
C ARG A 2 -18.47 -16.24 15.51
N ARG A 3 -19.26 -17.06 14.81
CA ARG A 3 -18.95 -17.49 13.42
C ARG A 3 -18.64 -16.24 12.60
N MET A 4 -17.51 -16.23 11.90
CA MET A 4 -17.29 -15.26 10.84
C MET A 4 -18.40 -15.45 9.80
N PRO A 5 -19.03 -14.37 9.30
CA PRO A 5 -19.96 -14.49 8.18
C PRO A 5 -19.23 -15.05 6.96
N ASP A 6 -19.87 -15.97 6.23
CA ASP A 6 -19.32 -16.65 5.05
C ASP A 6 -19.01 -15.68 3.89
N GLU A 7 -19.51 -14.44 3.95
CA GLU A 7 -19.23 -13.39 2.98
C GLU A 7 -18.69 -12.12 3.67
N LEU A 8 -17.53 -11.65 3.22
CA LEU A 8 -16.98 -10.37 3.63
C LEU A 8 -17.90 -9.24 3.13
N PRO A 9 -18.10 -8.16 3.92
CA PRO A 9 -18.91 -7.02 3.48
C PRO A 9 -18.35 -6.46 2.18
N THR A 10 -19.09 -6.61 1.09
CA THR A 10 -18.72 -6.04 -0.20
C THR A 10 -18.90 -4.54 -0.12
N PHE A 11 -17.80 -3.79 -0.19
CA PHE A 11 -17.85 -2.34 -0.40
C PHE A 11 -18.56 -2.08 -1.73
N ARG A 12 -19.82 -1.67 -1.68
CA ARG A 12 -20.63 -1.37 -2.86
C ARG A 12 -20.60 0.12 -3.13
N LEU A 13 -19.96 0.50 -4.24
CA LEU A 13 -20.03 1.86 -4.77
C LEU A 13 -21.49 2.27 -5.02
N ARG A 14 -21.81 3.54 -4.74
CA ARG A 14 -23.14 4.08 -5.05
C ARG A 14 -23.27 4.24 -6.57
N PHE A 15 -24.48 4.06 -7.08
CA PHE A 15 -24.79 4.35 -8.48
C PHE A 15 -24.37 5.80 -8.81
N PRO A 16 -23.77 6.07 -10.00
CA PRO A 16 -23.55 5.18 -11.15
C PRO A 16 -22.23 4.40 -11.16
N ALA A 17 -21.30 4.68 -10.23
CA ALA A 17 -19.94 4.12 -10.25
C ALA A 17 -19.90 2.58 -10.15
N SER A 18 -20.86 1.97 -9.44
CA SER A 18 -20.96 0.50 -9.35
C SER A 18 -21.27 -0.19 -10.68
N TRP A 19 -21.95 0.49 -11.61
CA TRP A 19 -22.31 -0.08 -12.89
C TRP A 19 -21.10 -0.15 -13.82
N PHE A 20 -20.31 0.94 -13.86
CA PHE A 20 -19.04 0.98 -14.59
C PHE A 20 -18.02 -0.01 -14.02
N ALA A 21 -17.91 -0.11 -12.70
CA ALA A 21 -17.03 -1.08 -12.06
C ALA A 21 -17.41 -2.53 -12.42
N LYS A 22 -18.71 -2.87 -12.44
CA LYS A 22 -19.17 -4.19 -12.87
C LYS A 22 -18.89 -4.46 -14.35
N ALA A 23 -19.10 -3.48 -15.22
CA ALA A 23 -18.84 -3.62 -16.66
C ALA A 23 -17.34 -3.80 -16.97
N ALA A 24 -16.47 -3.18 -16.18
CA ALA A 24 -15.02 -3.28 -16.31
C ALA A 24 -14.43 -4.57 -15.69
N ASP A 25 -15.19 -5.26 -14.85
CA ASP A 25 -14.69 -6.39 -14.06
C ASP A 25 -14.17 -7.59 -14.88
N PRO A 26 -14.78 -7.98 -16.03
CA PRO A 26 -14.24 -9.03 -16.88
C PRO A 26 -12.82 -8.75 -17.39
N ALA A 27 -12.46 -7.46 -17.54
CA ALA A 27 -11.14 -7.01 -17.96
C ALA A 27 -10.25 -6.55 -16.79
N ARG A 28 -10.63 -6.81 -15.53
CA ARG A 28 -9.99 -6.26 -14.32
C ARG A 28 -8.48 -6.45 -14.23
N ARG A 29 -7.97 -7.63 -14.64
CA ARG A 29 -6.53 -7.94 -14.63
C ARG A 29 -5.75 -7.13 -15.66
N ARG A 30 -6.38 -6.80 -16.80
CA ARG A 30 -5.79 -6.01 -17.88
C ARG A 30 -5.89 -4.50 -17.59
N LEU A 31 -7.01 -4.05 -17.04
CA LEU A 31 -7.24 -2.64 -16.70
C LEU A 31 -6.40 -2.19 -15.51
N VAL A 32 -6.26 -3.05 -14.49
CA VAL A 32 -5.47 -2.78 -13.30
C VAL A 32 -4.53 -3.96 -13.04
N PRO A 33 -3.37 -4.00 -13.73
CA PRO A 33 -2.34 -4.98 -13.45
C PRO A 33 -1.76 -4.71 -12.06
N ILE A 34 -1.60 -5.77 -11.27
CA ILE A 34 -0.87 -5.74 -9.99
C ILE A 34 0.45 -6.45 -10.29
N SER A 35 1.46 -5.68 -10.67
CA SER A 35 2.80 -6.18 -10.93
C SER A 35 3.83 -5.25 -10.29
N LYS A 36 4.98 -5.80 -9.92
CA LYS A 36 6.11 -5.04 -9.37
C LYS A 36 6.48 -3.87 -10.29
N GLU A 37 6.63 -4.12 -11.58
CA GLU A 37 7.04 -3.14 -12.58
C GLU A 37 5.99 -2.03 -12.74
N SER A 38 4.70 -2.38 -12.72
CA SER A 38 3.63 -1.39 -12.83
C SER A 38 3.60 -0.45 -11.62
N ALA A 39 3.78 -0.99 -10.42
CA ALA A 39 3.79 -0.23 -9.18
C ALA A 39 5.03 0.66 -9.06
N LEU A 40 6.21 0.12 -9.38
CA LEU A 40 7.48 0.86 -9.39
C LEU A 40 7.44 2.00 -10.40
N ARG A 41 7.08 1.73 -11.67
CA ARG A 41 6.97 2.78 -12.70
C ARG A 41 5.98 3.87 -12.30
N SER A 42 4.89 3.52 -11.62
CA SER A 42 3.94 4.52 -11.15
C SER A 42 4.51 5.41 -10.05
N ALA A 43 5.28 4.84 -9.12
CA ALA A 43 5.94 5.61 -8.07
C ALA A 43 7.05 6.52 -8.66
N GLN A 44 7.91 5.97 -9.52
CA GLN A 44 8.99 6.70 -10.20
C GLN A 44 8.45 7.88 -11.01
N ARG A 45 7.34 7.70 -11.76
CA ARG A 45 6.72 8.78 -12.53
C ARG A 45 6.22 9.94 -11.66
N ILE A 46 5.78 9.64 -10.44
CA ILE A 46 5.22 10.64 -9.53
C ILE A 46 6.33 11.40 -8.80
N THR A 47 7.41 10.72 -8.45
CA THR A 47 8.53 11.33 -7.71
C THR A 47 9.62 11.88 -8.62
N GLY A 48 9.75 11.40 -9.86
CA GLY A 48 10.90 11.66 -10.73
C GLY A 48 12.18 10.95 -10.29
N LEU A 49 12.09 10.00 -9.36
CA LEU A 49 13.24 9.30 -8.77
C LEU A 49 13.35 7.88 -9.34
N GLU A 50 14.51 7.53 -9.92
CA GLU A 50 14.70 6.23 -10.59
C GLU A 50 15.54 5.22 -9.78
N GLU A 51 16.59 5.68 -9.09
CA GLU A 51 17.71 4.83 -8.66
C GLU A 51 17.97 4.83 -7.14
N LEU A 52 17.04 4.32 -6.34
CA LEU A 52 17.27 4.21 -4.89
C LEU A 52 16.89 2.85 -4.31
N TRP A 53 16.69 1.85 -5.17
CA TRP A 53 16.22 0.51 -4.80
C TRP A 53 17.39 -0.48 -4.73
N SER A 54 18.08 -0.56 -3.59
CA SER A 54 19.11 -1.60 -3.37
C SER A 54 18.98 -2.23 -1.99
N ASP A 55 17.76 -2.63 -1.64
CA ASP A 55 17.48 -3.40 -0.43
C ASP A 55 16.91 -4.76 -0.85
N PRO A 56 17.76 -5.81 -0.93
CA PRO A 56 17.33 -7.14 -1.35
C PRO A 56 16.19 -7.70 -0.50
N ALA A 57 16.18 -7.39 0.80
CA ALA A 57 15.16 -7.88 1.72
C ALA A 57 13.80 -7.21 1.46
N PHE A 58 13.78 -5.94 1.05
CA PHE A 58 12.57 -5.28 0.59
C PHE A 58 12.05 -5.89 -0.72
N GLU A 59 12.94 -6.13 -1.68
CA GLU A 59 12.59 -6.67 -2.99
C GLU A 59 11.91 -8.04 -2.87
N GLU A 60 12.50 -8.94 -2.08
CA GLU A 60 11.93 -10.27 -1.79
C GLU A 60 10.52 -10.18 -1.18
N ARG A 61 10.36 -9.35 -0.13
CA ARG A 61 9.05 -9.19 0.53
C ARG A 61 8.01 -8.54 -0.38
N PHE A 62 8.44 -7.62 -1.25
CA PHE A 62 7.54 -6.97 -2.18
C PHE A 62 7.07 -7.93 -3.28
N GLU A 63 7.96 -8.75 -3.84
CA GLU A 63 7.61 -9.79 -4.79
C GLU A 63 6.67 -10.83 -4.20
N LEU A 64 6.93 -11.27 -2.97
CA LEU A 64 6.01 -12.15 -2.24
C LEU A 64 4.62 -11.51 -2.07
N THR A 65 4.57 -10.23 -1.73
CA THR A 65 3.31 -9.49 -1.59
C THR A 65 2.54 -9.41 -2.91
N ILE A 66 3.21 -9.10 -4.02
CA ILE A 66 2.60 -9.09 -5.36
C ILE A 66 2.07 -10.47 -5.74
N SER A 67 2.84 -11.53 -5.47
CA SER A 67 2.46 -12.92 -5.72
C SER A 67 1.18 -13.31 -4.96
N LEU A 68 1.14 -13.04 -3.65
CA LEU A 68 -0.03 -13.32 -2.80
C LEU A 68 -1.27 -12.56 -3.30
N LEU A 69 -1.11 -11.28 -3.65
CA LEU A 69 -2.21 -10.45 -4.16
C LEU A 69 -2.68 -10.88 -5.56
N GLY A 70 -1.79 -11.46 -6.37
CA GLY A 70 -2.12 -12.04 -7.68
C GLY A 70 -3.05 -13.26 -7.57
N GLY A 71 -2.97 -13.99 -6.46
CA GLY A 71 -3.82 -15.15 -6.12
C GLY A 71 -5.20 -14.78 -5.57
N LEU A 72 -5.44 -13.53 -5.18
CA LEU A 72 -6.74 -13.09 -4.67
C LEU A 72 -7.72 -12.79 -5.81
N ASP A 73 -8.98 -13.18 -5.63
CA ASP A 73 -10.06 -12.83 -6.57
C ASP A 73 -10.63 -11.43 -6.27
N LEU A 74 -9.79 -10.42 -6.44
CA LEU A 74 -10.19 -9.02 -6.28
C LEU A 74 -10.97 -8.55 -7.51
N ASN A 75 -12.12 -7.92 -7.27
CA ASN A 75 -12.83 -7.15 -8.30
C ASN A 75 -12.01 -5.94 -8.77
N VAL A 76 -12.41 -5.29 -9.85
CA VAL A 76 -11.67 -4.16 -10.44
C VAL A 76 -11.39 -3.03 -9.44
N MET A 77 -12.32 -2.74 -8.53
CA MET A 77 -12.14 -1.70 -7.51
C MET A 77 -11.14 -2.14 -6.43
N GLY A 78 -11.21 -3.40 -5.98
CA GLY A 78 -10.23 -3.97 -5.05
C GLY A 78 -8.83 -3.95 -5.64
N ARG A 79 -8.70 -4.29 -6.93
CA ARG A 79 -7.41 -4.19 -7.65
C ARG A 79 -6.90 -2.75 -7.72
N PHE A 80 -7.79 -1.80 -8.01
CA PHE A 80 -7.46 -0.38 -8.03
C PHE A 80 -6.97 0.11 -6.66
N MET A 81 -7.68 -0.22 -5.59
CA MET A 81 -7.28 0.16 -4.22
C MET A 81 -5.91 -0.41 -3.86
N VAL A 82 -5.64 -1.68 -4.19
CA VAL A 82 -4.33 -2.31 -3.97
C VAL A 82 -3.23 -1.61 -4.76
N ALA A 83 -3.45 -1.34 -6.05
CA ALA A 83 -2.49 -0.64 -6.89
C ALA A 83 -2.19 0.78 -6.35
N GLU A 84 -3.22 1.48 -5.88
CA GLU A 84 -3.09 2.81 -5.28
C GLU A 84 -2.35 2.78 -3.94
N SER A 85 -2.63 1.80 -3.08
CA SER A 85 -1.88 1.62 -1.83
C SER A 85 -0.40 1.33 -2.09
N MET A 86 -0.09 0.47 -3.07
CA MET A 86 1.29 0.19 -3.46
C MET A 86 1.99 1.45 -3.97
N ARG A 87 1.31 2.21 -4.84
CA ARG A 87 1.82 3.48 -5.36
C ARG A 87 2.16 4.43 -4.21
N TRP A 88 1.24 4.61 -3.25
CA TRP A 88 1.46 5.46 -2.07
C TRP A 88 2.70 5.02 -1.26
N HIS A 89 2.79 3.74 -0.92
CA HIS A 89 3.91 3.22 -0.12
C HIS A 89 5.26 3.31 -0.85
N LEU A 90 5.29 3.02 -2.16
CA LEU A 90 6.50 3.12 -2.96
C LEU A 90 6.94 4.57 -3.17
N THR A 91 6.00 5.50 -3.38
CA THR A 91 6.29 6.94 -3.43
C THR A 91 6.92 7.42 -2.12
N ASN A 92 6.35 7.05 -0.97
CA ASN A 92 6.93 7.43 0.32
C ASN A 92 8.31 6.82 0.54
N ARG A 93 8.51 5.56 0.13
CA ARG A 93 9.82 4.90 0.21
C ARG A 93 10.86 5.63 -0.64
N LEU A 94 10.55 5.97 -1.89
CA LEU A 94 11.44 6.74 -2.76
C LEU A 94 11.83 8.08 -2.13
N ASN A 95 10.84 8.82 -1.61
CA ASN A 95 11.09 10.10 -0.96
C ASN A 95 11.95 9.96 0.29
N LEU A 96 11.76 8.90 1.09
CA LEU A 96 12.59 8.65 2.28
C LEU A 96 14.04 8.34 1.91
N ILE A 97 14.28 7.50 0.91
CA ILE A 97 15.64 7.16 0.50
C ILE A 97 16.31 8.38 -0.14
N HIS A 98 15.57 9.16 -0.91
CA HIS A 98 16.10 10.41 -1.48
C HIS A 98 16.44 11.41 -0.39
N ALA A 99 15.54 11.60 0.59
CA ALA A 99 15.80 12.46 1.74
C ALA A 99 17.00 11.99 2.57
N GLN A 100 17.23 10.68 2.67
CA GLN A 100 18.41 10.13 3.35
C GLN A 100 19.71 10.51 2.63
N SER A 101 19.71 10.52 1.30
CA SER A 101 20.85 10.93 0.49
C SER A 101 21.08 12.45 0.52
N GLU A 102 20.00 13.23 0.46
CA GLU A 102 20.06 14.70 0.41
C GLU A 102 20.36 15.33 1.79
N TYR A 103 19.88 14.72 2.87
CA TYR A 103 19.95 15.27 4.23
C TYR A 103 20.50 14.26 5.25
N PRO A 104 21.72 13.71 5.07
CA PRO A 104 22.29 12.71 5.97
C PRO A 104 22.32 13.18 7.45
N GLN A 105 22.54 14.48 7.68
CA GLN A 105 22.54 15.10 9.00
C GLN A 105 21.22 14.96 9.77
N VAL A 106 20.08 14.72 9.09
CA VAL A 106 18.79 14.47 9.75
C VAL A 106 18.74 13.04 10.30
N PHE A 107 19.32 12.09 9.57
CA PHE A 107 19.31 10.67 9.91
C PHE A 107 20.41 10.26 10.89
N GLU A 108 21.45 11.08 11.04
CA GLU A 108 22.53 10.90 12.04
C GLU A 108 22.16 11.42 13.44
N ARG A 109 21.08 12.20 13.57
CA ARG A 109 20.63 12.71 14.88
C ARG A 109 20.18 11.56 15.77
N GLN A 110 20.65 11.57 17.02
CA GLN A 110 20.16 10.64 18.03
C GLN A 110 18.69 10.92 18.34
N LEU A 111 17.89 9.86 18.34
CA LEU A 111 16.51 9.91 18.81
C LEU A 111 16.53 9.84 20.34
N GLU A 112 16.06 10.90 21.00
CA GLU A 112 15.72 10.84 22.42
C GLU A 112 14.62 9.80 22.65
N ALA A 113 14.61 9.17 23.82
CA ALA A 113 13.77 8.01 24.14
C ALA A 113 12.30 8.23 23.70
N PRO A 114 11.85 7.58 22.61
CA PRO A 114 10.52 7.85 22.07
C PRO A 114 9.45 7.16 22.92
N ILE A 115 8.31 7.82 23.07
CA ILE A 115 7.10 7.19 23.60
C ILE A 115 6.49 6.35 22.47
N VAL A 116 6.41 5.03 22.67
CA VAL A 116 5.84 4.09 21.70
C VAL A 116 4.53 3.55 22.24
N ILE A 117 3.42 3.85 21.54
CA ILE A 117 2.08 3.37 21.91
C ILE A 117 1.77 2.13 21.09
N VAL A 118 1.55 1.01 21.76
CA VAL A 118 1.19 -0.28 21.15
C VAL A 118 -0.06 -0.87 21.81
N GLY A 119 -0.81 -1.68 21.06
CA GLY A 119 -2.02 -2.31 21.54
C GLY A 119 -2.83 -2.93 20.41
N LEU A 120 -3.80 -3.77 20.75
CA LEU A 120 -4.73 -4.31 19.77
C LEU A 120 -5.63 -3.21 19.19
N PHE A 121 -6.23 -3.50 18.03
CA PHE A 121 -7.25 -2.62 17.48
C PHE A 121 -8.35 -2.36 18.53
N ARG A 122 -8.71 -1.08 18.69
CA ARG A 122 -9.80 -0.61 19.59
C ARG A 122 -9.49 -0.65 21.10
N THR A 123 -8.23 -0.67 21.53
CA THR A 123 -7.85 -0.58 22.96
C THR A 123 -7.57 0.86 23.45
N GLY A 124 -8.08 1.88 22.76
CA GLY A 124 -7.86 3.28 23.13
C GLY A 124 -6.49 3.84 22.71
N THR A 125 -5.73 3.16 21.85
CA THR A 125 -4.44 3.68 21.33
C THR A 125 -4.60 5.02 20.61
N THR A 126 -5.73 5.27 19.94
CA THR A 126 -6.05 6.58 19.33
C THR A 126 -6.22 7.68 20.37
N PHE A 127 -6.84 7.39 21.52
CA PHE A 127 -6.94 8.37 22.60
C PHE A 127 -5.55 8.69 23.14
N LEU A 128 -4.76 7.65 23.47
CA LEU A 128 -3.41 7.82 24.00
C LEU A 128 -2.46 8.56 23.03
N HIS A 129 -2.62 8.38 21.72
CA HIS A 129 -1.80 9.07 20.71
C HIS A 129 -2.12 10.57 20.58
N ASN A 130 -3.32 10.99 21.01
CA ASN A 130 -3.80 12.37 20.86
C ASN A 130 -3.73 13.19 22.16
N VAL A 131 -3.25 12.59 23.26
CA VAL A 131 -3.02 13.26 24.55
C VAL A 131 -1.61 13.82 24.59
#